data_AF-A0A8J7ZCI6-F1
#
_entry.id   AF-A0A8J7ZCI6-F1
#
_cell.length_a   1.000
_cell.length_b   1.000
_cell.length_c   1.000
_cell.angle_alpha   90.00
_cell.angle_beta   90.00
_cell.angle_gamma   90.00
#
_symmetry.space_group_name_H-M   'P 1'
#
loop_
_entity.id
_entity.type
_entity.pdbx_description
1 polymer ?
#
loop_
_entity_poly.entity_id
_entity_poly.type
_entity_poly.pdbx_seq_one_letter_code
_entity_poly.pdbx_strand_id
1 'polypeptide(L)'
;MAEPLQFDPEVIQNAIQLWHKLSSEDQTTVRFTKKDGNIRIMTCTLNFEKIPQIDRPKKLNLPKILKLMQNSGILHVYDLEKRGWRSVPFNRVEYIEAGNRRYKVQPIKRLGTDYDRNKL
;
A
#
# COMPACT_ATOMS: atom_id res chain seq x y z
N MET A 1 -19.06 6.35 -24.62
CA MET A 1 -18.29 7.33 -23.81
C MET A 1 -17.86 6.59 -22.55
N ALA A 2 -16.56 6.51 -22.25
CA ALA A 2 -16.11 5.86 -21.01
C ALA A 2 -16.44 6.77 -19.82
N GLU A 3 -17.00 6.20 -18.76
CA GLU A 3 -17.17 6.95 -17.49
C GLU A 3 -15.81 7.49 -17.01
N PRO A 4 -15.76 8.75 -16.54
CA PRO A 4 -14.54 9.27 -15.94
C PRO A 4 -14.19 8.42 -14.72
N LEU A 5 -12.93 8.00 -14.63
CA LEU A 5 -12.39 7.32 -13.46
C LEU A 5 -12.63 8.20 -12.22
N GLN A 6 -13.65 7.85 -11.43
CA GLN A 6 -13.95 8.51 -10.18
C GLN A 6 -13.10 7.86 -9.08
N PHE A 7 -12.08 8.58 -8.62
CA PHE A 7 -11.20 8.08 -7.58
C PHE A 7 -11.74 8.44 -6.21
N ASP A 8 -11.81 7.46 -5.32
CA ASP A 8 -12.06 7.70 -3.89
C ASP A 8 -10.90 8.56 -3.32
N PRO A 9 -11.17 9.79 -2.85
CA PRO A 9 -10.15 10.69 -2.32
C PRO A 9 -9.34 10.06 -1.18
N GLU A 10 -9.95 9.19 -0.39
CA GLU A 10 -9.31 8.56 0.77
C GLU A 10 -8.31 7.49 0.34
N VAL A 11 -8.64 6.74 -0.71
CA VAL A 11 -7.72 5.79 -1.36
C VAL A 11 -6.49 6.52 -1.88
N ILE A 12 -6.67 7.68 -2.55
CA ILE A 12 -5.55 8.50 -3.05
C ILE A 12 -4.68 9.00 -1.89
N GLN A 13 -5.29 9.51 -0.82
CA GLN A 13 -4.56 10.03 0.32
C GLN A 13 -3.69 8.96 0.98
N ASN A 14 -4.24 7.76 1.23
CA ASN A 14 -3.49 6.64 1.80
C ASN A 14 -2.35 6.18 0.90
N ALA A 15 -2.62 6.10 -0.40
CA ALA A 15 -1.63 5.79 -1.42
C ALA A 15 -0.43 6.74 -1.34
N ILE A 16 -0.68 8.05 -1.35
CA ILE A 16 0.36 9.08 -1.32
C ILE A 16 1.13 9.03 0.00
N GLN A 17 0.44 8.92 1.13
CA GLN A 17 1.08 8.86 2.44
C GLN A 17 1.99 7.64 2.59
N LEU A 18 1.49 6.46 2.22
CA LEU A 18 2.29 5.24 2.28
C LEU A 18 3.48 5.32 1.32
N TRP A 19 3.25 5.73 0.07
CA TRP A 19 4.31 5.88 -0.92
C TRP A 19 5.40 6.80 -0.40
N HIS A 20 5.05 8.02 0.01
CA HIS A 20 6.00 9.03 0.49
C HIS A 20 6.89 8.48 1.59
N LYS A 21 6.30 7.81 2.58
CA LYS A 21 7.05 7.26 3.72
C LYS A 21 7.95 6.08 3.35
N LEU A 22 7.51 5.21 2.43
CA LEU A 22 8.32 4.09 1.95
C LEU A 22 9.44 4.55 1.00
N SER A 23 9.23 5.62 0.24
CA SER A 23 10.22 6.14 -0.71
C SER A 23 11.26 7.06 -0.08
N SER A 24 11.00 7.59 1.12
CA SER A 24 11.94 8.47 1.82
C SER A 24 13.00 7.72 2.63
N GLU A 25 12.94 6.38 2.67
CA GLU A 25 13.71 5.54 3.57
C GLU A 25 14.31 4.35 2.80
N ASP A 26 15.46 3.87 3.25
CA ASP A 26 16.13 2.71 2.63
C ASP A 26 15.37 1.41 2.84
N GLN A 27 14.74 1.27 4.00
CA GLN A 27 13.91 0.14 4.37
C GLN A 27 12.85 0.59 5.38
N THR A 28 11.72 -0.09 5.39
CA THR A 28 10.59 0.20 6.30
C THR A 28 9.93 -1.10 6.69
N THR A 29 9.56 -1.23 7.96
CA THR A 29 8.70 -2.32 8.42
C THR A 29 7.24 -1.90 8.30
N VAL A 30 6.43 -2.71 7.61
CA VAL A 30 5.01 -2.46 7.41
C VAL A 30 4.23 -3.54 8.15
N ARG A 31 3.25 -3.12 8.97
CA ARG A 31 2.26 -4.02 9.55
C ARG A 31 0.89 -3.77 8.92
N PHE A 32 0.29 -4.83 8.39
CA PHE A 32 -1.04 -4.78 7.79
C PHE A 32 -1.83 -6.06 7.99
N THR A 33 -3.15 -5.95 7.94
CA THR A 33 -4.06 -7.08 7.97
C THR A 33 -4.30 -7.60 6.54
N LYS A 34 -3.99 -8.86 6.27
CA LYS A 34 -4.25 -9.53 4.98
C LYS A 34 -5.75 -9.71 4.72
N LYS A 35 -6.11 -10.10 3.49
CA LYS A 35 -7.52 -10.37 3.10
C LYS A 35 -8.19 -11.44 3.97
N ASP A 36 -7.44 -12.47 4.37
CA ASP A 36 -7.89 -13.58 5.22
C ASP A 36 -7.95 -13.22 6.72
N GLY A 37 -7.67 -11.96 7.09
CA GLY A 37 -7.71 -11.50 8.49
C GLY A 37 -6.40 -11.70 9.26
N ASN A 38 -5.46 -12.49 8.73
CA ASN A 38 -4.17 -12.68 9.37
C ASN A 38 -3.30 -11.43 9.27
N ILE A 39 -2.54 -11.14 10.33
CA ILE A 39 -1.60 -10.02 10.37
C ILE A 39 -0.32 -10.42 9.65
N ARG A 40 0.23 -9.49 8.86
CA ARG A 40 1.60 -9.57 8.34
C ARG A 40 2.41 -8.38 8.83
N ILE A 41 3.61 -8.68 9.30
CA ILE A 41 4.68 -7.72 9.56
C ILE A 41 5.82 -8.11 8.63
N MET A 42 6.36 -7.16 7.86
CA MET A 42 7.47 -7.42 6.95
C MET A 42 8.34 -6.18 6.78
N THR A 43 9.65 -6.38 6.63
CA THR A 43 10.59 -5.33 6.23
C THR A 43 10.70 -5.28 4.71
N CYS A 44 10.44 -4.11 4.14
CA CYS A 44 10.39 -3.90 2.70
C CYS A 44 11.05 -2.58 2.27
N THR A 45 11.21 -2.40 0.96
CA THR A 45 11.79 -1.19 0.37
C THR A 45 11.13 -0.81 -0.95
N LEU A 46 11.16 0.49 -1.27
CA LEU A 46 10.98 1.03 -2.62
C LEU A 46 12.28 1.59 -3.22
N ASN A 47 13.39 1.56 -2.47
CA ASN A 47 14.71 1.96 -2.96
C ASN A 47 15.29 0.84 -3.86
N PHE A 48 15.34 1.09 -5.16
CA PHE A 48 15.88 0.14 -6.14
C PHE A 48 17.36 -0.21 -5.91
N GLU A 49 18.14 0.65 -5.26
CA GLU A 49 19.54 0.38 -4.95
C GLU A 49 19.70 -0.79 -3.98
N LYS A 50 18.71 -0.98 -3.08
CA LYS A 50 18.66 -2.11 -2.13
C LYS A 50 18.11 -3.39 -2.74
N ILE A 51 17.57 -3.33 -3.96
CA ILE A 51 16.97 -4.47 -4.65
C ILE A 51 18.04 -5.12 -5.56
N PRO A 52 18.23 -6.44 -5.50
CA PRO A 52 19.12 -7.16 -6.43
C PRO A 52 18.81 -6.80 -7.88
N GLN A 53 19.82 -6.58 -8.71
CA GLN A 53 19.61 -6.15 -10.12
C GLN A 53 18.65 -7.07 -10.88
N ILE A 54 18.71 -8.39 -10.64
CA ILE A 54 17.83 -9.39 -11.26
C ILE A 54 16.35 -9.21 -10.92
N ASP A 55 16.05 -8.61 -9.77
CA ASP A 55 14.70 -8.39 -9.27
C ASP A 55 14.17 -6.98 -9.55
N ARG A 56 15.03 -6.07 -10.05
CA ARG A 56 14.62 -4.71 -10.38
C ARG A 56 13.64 -4.73 -11.55
N PRO A 57 12.59 -3.88 -11.54
CA PRO A 57 11.69 -3.77 -12.67
C PRO A 57 12.47 -3.26 -13.89
N LYS A 58 12.31 -3.94 -15.04
CA LYS A 58 12.97 -3.54 -16.31
C LYS A 58 12.61 -2.12 -16.73
N LYS A 59 11.37 -1.69 -16.45
CA LYS A 59 10.86 -0.34 -16.71
C LYS A 59 9.89 0.05 -15.60
N LEU A 60 9.98 1.30 -15.14
CA LEU A 60 8.99 1.87 -14.24
C LEU A 60 7.77 2.32 -15.05
N ASN A 61 6.61 1.71 -14.80
CA ASN A 61 5.34 2.08 -15.44
C ASN A 61 4.43 2.75 -14.40
N LEU A 62 4.60 4.07 -14.22
CA LEU A 62 3.79 4.86 -13.30
C LEU A 62 2.28 4.73 -13.55
N PRO A 63 1.78 4.80 -14.81
CA PRO A 63 0.34 4.65 -15.07
C PRO A 63 -0.23 3.31 -14.55
N LYS A 64 0.51 2.21 -14.71
CA LYS A 64 0.09 0.90 -14.19
C LYS A 64 0.07 0.87 -12.66
N ILE A 65 1.07 1.47 -12.03
CA ILE A 65 1.17 1.56 -10.57
C ILE A 65 -0.01 2.39 -10.02
N LEU A 66 -0.24 3.57 -10.58
CA LEU A 66 -1.36 4.44 -10.19
C LEU A 66 -2.71 3.74 -10.36
N LYS A 67 -2.92 3.06 -11.50
CA LYS A 67 -4.14 2.28 -11.75
C LYS A 67 -4.34 1.16 -10.73
N LEU A 68 -3.28 0.46 -10.33
CA LEU A 68 -3.37 -0.58 -9.31
C LEU A 68 -3.69 -0.02 -7.93
N MET A 69 -3.09 1.12 -7.58
CA MET A 69 -3.35 1.80 -6.32
C MET A 69 -4.80 2.28 -6.26
N GLN A 70 -5.29 2.89 -7.35
CA GLN A 70 -6.65 3.40 -7.47
C GLN A 70 -7.71 2.29 -7.48
N ASN A 71 -7.50 1.24 -8.28
CA ASN A 71 -8.54 0.22 -8.51
C ASN A 71 -8.55 -0.87 -7.45
N SER A 72 -7.42 -1.12 -6.77
CA SER A 72 -7.28 -2.27 -5.86
C SER A 72 -6.78 -1.89 -4.47
N GLY A 73 -6.39 -0.65 -4.24
CA GLY A 73 -5.80 -0.24 -2.97
C GLY A 73 -4.47 -0.95 -2.69
N ILE A 74 -3.73 -1.34 -3.74
CA ILE A 74 -2.50 -2.13 -3.65
C ILE A 74 -1.29 -1.30 -4.07
N LEU A 75 -0.25 -1.34 -3.25
CA LEU A 75 1.11 -0.90 -3.59
C LEU A 75 2.05 -2.11 -3.62
N HIS A 76 2.86 -2.24 -4.67
CA HIS A 76 3.91 -3.25 -4.71
C HIS A 76 5.18 -2.73 -4.06
N VAL A 77 5.73 -3.54 -3.14
CA VAL A 77 6.98 -3.26 -2.43
C VAL A 77 7.88 -4.49 -2.54
N TYR A 78 9.20 -4.30 -2.43
CA TYR A 78 10.12 -5.42 -2.39
C TYR A 78 10.36 -5.84 -0.94
N ASP A 79 10.02 -7.09 -0.61
CA ASP A 79 10.26 -7.71 0.69
C ASP A 79 11.74 -8.11 0.78
N LEU A 80 12.45 -7.52 1.74
CA LEU A 80 13.90 -7.71 1.90
C LEU A 80 14.24 -9.06 2.53
N GLU A 81 13.35 -9.62 3.35
CA GLU A 81 13.56 -10.91 4.01
C GLU A 81 13.28 -12.08 3.06
N LYS A 82 12.18 -11.99 2.30
CA LYS A 82 11.78 -13.02 1.33
C LYS A 82 12.32 -12.78 -0.07
N ARG A 83 13.06 -11.69 -0.27
CA ARG A 83 13.73 -11.31 -1.52
C ARG A 83 12.77 -11.39 -2.70
N GLY A 84 11.68 -10.63 -2.64
CA GLY A 84 10.70 -10.63 -3.72
C GLY A 84 9.59 -9.60 -3.58
N TRP A 85 8.95 -9.29 -4.71
CA TRP A 85 7.84 -8.35 -4.77
C TRP A 85 6.61 -8.88 -4.00
N ARG A 86 5.97 -8.00 -3.22
CA ARG A 86 4.76 -8.28 -2.44
C ARG A 86 3.73 -7.18 -2.63
N SER A 87 2.46 -7.55 -2.51
CA SER A 87 1.33 -6.62 -2.52
C SER A 87 1.03 -6.16 -1.10
N VAL A 88 1.05 -4.84 -0.89
CA VAL A 88 0.59 -4.20 0.35
C VAL A 88 -0.78 -3.58 0.08
N PRO A 89 -1.85 -4.09 0.72
CA PRO A 89 -3.15 -3.44 0.69
C PRO A 89 -3.12 -2.22 1.63
N PHE A 90 -2.84 -1.04 1.10
CA PHE A 90 -2.51 0.14 1.90
C PHE A 90 -3.67 0.63 2.79
N ASN A 91 -4.91 0.33 2.41
CA ASN A 91 -6.10 0.59 3.24
C ASN A 91 -6.21 -0.31 4.48
N ARG A 92 -5.38 -1.35 4.59
CA ARG A 92 -5.31 -2.28 5.73
C ARG A 92 -3.98 -2.19 6.46
N VAL A 93 -3.16 -1.17 6.16
CA VAL A 93 -1.93 -0.87 6.89
C VAL A 93 -2.31 -0.20 8.19
N GLU A 94 -1.75 -0.70 9.29
CA GLU A 94 -2.02 -0.19 10.64
C GLU A 94 -0.90 0.73 11.11
N TYR A 95 0.35 0.36 10.78
CA TYR A 95 1.49 1.24 10.97
C TYR A 95 2.63 0.89 10.03
N ILE A 96 3.55 1.85 9.93
CA ILE A 96 4.86 1.69 9.34
C ILE A 96 5.93 2.12 10.34
N GLU A 97 7.10 1.50 10.29
CA GLU A 97 8.29 1.87 11.07
C GLU A 97 9.44 2.15 10.13
N ALA A 98 9.97 3.36 10.23
CA ALA A 98 11.05 3.88 9.41
C ALA A 98 12.08 4.54 10.34
N GLY A 99 13.29 3.98 10.37
CA GLY A 99 14.29 4.30 11.38
C GLY A 99 13.74 4.12 12.80
N ASN A 100 13.86 5.15 13.63
CA ASN A 100 13.39 5.16 15.02
C ASN A 100 11.96 5.70 15.19
N ARG A 101 11.19 5.83 14.09
CA ARG A 101 9.85 6.44 14.11
C ARG A 101 8.80 5.44 13.66
N ARG A 102 7.70 5.34 14.41
CA ARG A 102 6.49 4.62 14.02
C ARG A 102 5.42 5.61 13.60
N TYR A 103 4.89 5.44 12.39
CA TYR A 103 3.77 6.22 11.88
C TYR A 103 2.54 5.32 11.83
N LYS A 104 1.47 5.70 12.54
CA LYS A 104 0.17 5.04 12.39
C LYS A 104 -0.43 5.47 11.06
N VAL A 105 -0.83 4.50 10.25
CA VAL A 105 -1.68 4.75 9.08
C VAL A 105 -3.08 4.46 9.60
N GLN A 106 -3.92 5.49 9.74
CA GLN A 106 -5.27 5.24 10.27
C GLN A 106 -6.03 4.38 9.25
N PRO A 107 -6.51 3.18 9.62
CA PRO A 107 -7.46 2.49 8.79
C PRO A 107 -8.75 3.32 8.77
N ILE A 108 -9.16 3.70 7.55
CA ILE A 108 -10.44 4.33 7.28
C ILE A 108 -11.55 3.54 7.99
N LYS A 109 -12.34 4.21 8.84
CA LYS A 109 -13.64 3.67 9.23
C LYS A 109 -14.52 3.75 8.00
N ARG A 110 -14.89 2.62 7.39
CA ARG A 110 -15.94 2.61 6.36
C ARG A 110 -17.23 3.15 6.98
N LEU A 111 -17.53 4.42 6.79
CA LEU A 111 -18.87 4.96 6.95
C LEU A 111 -19.69 4.41 5.78
N GLY A 112 -20.31 3.23 5.94
CA GLY A 112 -21.19 2.71 4.89
C GLY A 112 -21.53 1.23 4.87
N THR A 113 -21.02 0.37 5.76
CA THR A 113 -21.49 -1.04 5.79
C THR A 113 -22.74 -1.28 6.63
N ASP A 114 -23.29 -0.23 7.27
CA ASP A 114 -24.49 -0.33 8.11
C ASP A 114 -25.66 0.58 7.68
N TYR A 115 -25.53 1.36 6.59
CA TYR A 115 -26.66 2.19 6.12
C TYR A 115 -27.70 1.39 5.29
N ASP A 116 -27.33 0.22 4.75
CA ASP A 116 -28.20 -0.60 3.89
C ASP A 116 -28.77 -1.85 4.58
N ARG A 117 -28.82 -1.88 5.93
CA ARG A 117 -29.49 -2.96 6.68
C ARG A 117 -30.79 -2.56 7.38
N ASN A 118 -31.24 -1.30 7.25
CA ASN A 118 -32.54 -0.85 7.77
C ASN A 118 -33.32 -0.05 6.71
N LYS A 119 -33.60 -0.68 5.56
CA LYS A 119 -34.77 -0.36 4.75
C LYS A 119 -35.71 -1.57 4.79
N LEU A 120 -36.58 -1.56 5.79
CA LEU A 120 -37.92 -2.16 5.76
C LEU A 120 -38.91 -1.00 5.70
#